data_AF-A0A954FMU5-F1
#
_entry.id   AF-A0A954FMU5-F1
#
_cell.length_a   1.000
_cell.length_b   1.000
_cell.length_c   1.000
_cell.angle_alpha   90.00
_cell.angle_beta   90.00
_cell.angle_gamma   90.00
#
_symmetry.space_group_name_H-M   'P 1'
#
loop_
_entity.id
_entity.type
_entity.pdbx_description
1 polymer ?
#
loop_
_entity_poly.entity_id
_entity_poly.type
_entity_poly.pdbx_seq_one_letter_code
_entity_poly.pdbx_strand_id
1 'polypeptide(L)'
;MRDGKGSVYEGGVRGVAFATWRNHIPAGAVCKEPVHMVDWYPTLIKLIGGSLEQPLSLDGMDIWPVITQKAKSPHTEILNNATPSGGAIRVGDWKLVIRTRTGNRKTAQAESVELFNLVDDPSEKTNLAEQHAEKLQELKARYLYYANAAVPPKNLHDSSD
;
A
#
# COMPACT_ATOMS: atom_id res chain seq x y z
N MET A 1 9.87 12.23 3.20
CA MET A 1 8.72 11.43 3.66
C MET A 1 8.06 12.15 4.84
N ARG A 2 6.76 11.96 5.03
CA ARG A 2 5.97 12.56 6.11
C ARG A 2 5.62 11.53 7.18
N ASP A 3 5.59 11.97 8.43
CA ASP A 3 5.21 11.18 9.61
C ASP A 3 6.13 9.95 9.85
N GLY A 4 5.72 9.01 10.71
CA GLY A 4 6.51 7.83 11.09
C GLY A 4 5.66 6.62 11.48
N LYS A 5 6.25 5.75 12.32
CA LYS A 5 5.65 4.48 12.77
C LYS A 5 4.18 4.66 13.19
N GLY A 6 3.31 3.79 12.67
CA GLY A 6 1.87 3.78 12.96
C GLY A 6 1.03 4.64 12.02
N SER A 7 1.69 5.42 11.14
CA SER A 7 1.05 6.23 10.12
C SER A 7 0.92 5.49 8.78
N VAL A 8 -0.09 5.85 7.98
CA VAL A 8 -0.23 5.42 6.58
C VAL A 8 0.52 6.33 5.59
N TYR A 9 1.09 7.44 6.06
CA TYR A 9 1.98 8.28 5.25
C TYR A 9 3.30 7.56 4.92
N GLU A 10 4.04 8.03 3.92
CA GLU A 10 5.26 7.40 3.43
C GLU A 10 6.29 7.18 4.54
N GLY A 11 6.39 8.05 5.55
CA GLY A 11 7.32 7.84 6.66
C GLY A 11 6.95 6.66 7.58
N GLY A 12 5.69 6.22 7.56
CA GLY A 12 5.21 5.05 8.28
C GLY A 12 5.23 3.75 7.47
N VAL A 13 5.04 3.82 6.15
CA VAL A 13 4.88 2.63 5.28
C VAL A 13 6.03 2.37 4.31
N ARG A 14 6.81 3.39 3.93
CA ARG A 14 7.95 3.22 3.02
C ARG A 14 9.20 2.85 3.80
N GLY A 15 9.53 1.56 3.75
CA GLY A 15 10.71 1.01 4.40
C GLY A 15 12.00 1.11 3.58
N VAL A 16 13.14 1.03 4.26
CA VAL A 16 14.43 0.72 3.63
C VAL A 16 14.44 -0.76 3.26
N ALA A 17 14.77 -1.07 2.00
CA ALA A 17 14.87 -2.44 1.52
C ALA A 17 16.08 -2.62 0.60
N PHE A 18 16.76 -3.75 0.76
CA PHE A 18 17.86 -4.19 -0.11
C PHE A 18 17.89 -5.72 -0.15
N ALA A 19 18.39 -6.27 -1.25
CA ALA A 19 18.59 -7.70 -1.42
C ALA A 19 19.96 -7.95 -2.04
N THR A 20 20.61 -9.04 -1.66
CA THR A 20 21.90 -9.45 -2.20
C THR A 20 21.93 -10.95 -2.44
N TRP A 21 22.36 -11.33 -3.65
CA TRP A 21 22.62 -12.72 -3.98
C TRP A 21 23.66 -12.76 -5.08
N ARG A 22 24.86 -13.22 -4.73
CA ARG A 22 25.99 -13.34 -5.66
C ARG A 22 25.57 -14.14 -6.91
N ASN A 23 25.96 -13.63 -8.08
CA ASN A 23 25.67 -14.21 -9.40
C ASN A 23 24.17 -14.25 -9.79
N HIS A 24 23.28 -13.67 -8.99
CA HIS A 24 21.83 -13.67 -9.28
C HIS A 24 21.25 -12.25 -9.29
N ILE A 25 21.62 -11.42 -8.32
CA ILE A 25 21.19 -10.01 -8.24
C ILE A 25 22.36 -9.12 -8.71
N PRO A 26 22.15 -8.25 -9.72
CA PRO A 26 23.18 -7.33 -10.18
C PRO A 26 23.67 -6.41 -9.06
N ALA A 27 24.98 -6.39 -8.82
CA ALA A 27 25.59 -5.54 -7.80
C ALA A 27 25.40 -4.05 -8.12
N GLY A 28 25.13 -3.24 -7.09
CA GLY A 28 24.96 -1.79 -7.24
C GLY A 28 23.70 -1.36 -8.00
N ALA A 29 22.79 -2.28 -8.32
CA ALA A 29 21.53 -1.94 -8.97
C ALA A 29 20.58 -1.19 -8.02
N VAL A 30 19.82 -0.24 -8.59
CA VAL A 30 18.76 0.49 -7.89
C VAL A 30 17.43 0.15 -8.55
N CYS A 31 16.49 -0.37 -7.75
CA CYS A 31 15.11 -0.56 -8.16
C CYS A 31 14.27 0.65 -7.73
N LYS A 32 13.55 1.26 -8.67
CA LYS A 32 12.58 2.35 -8.39
C LYS A 32 11.12 1.91 -8.57
N GLU A 33 10.92 0.66 -8.99
CA GLU A 33 9.59 0.09 -9.17
C GLU A 33 8.95 -0.19 -7.79
N PRO A 34 7.65 0.06 -7.62
CA PRO A 34 6.97 -0.16 -6.35
C PRO A 34 6.88 -1.66 -6.06
N VAL A 35 7.31 -2.08 -4.87
CA VAL A 35 7.17 -3.45 -4.35
C VAL A 35 6.63 -3.38 -2.93
N HIS A 36 6.02 -4.47 -2.46
CA HIS A 36 5.40 -4.53 -1.16
C HIS A 36 5.92 -5.73 -0.34
N MET A 37 5.85 -5.63 0.99
CA MET A 37 6.39 -6.69 1.88
C MET A 37 5.75 -8.07 1.62
N VAL A 38 4.49 -8.08 1.21
CA VAL A 38 3.74 -9.30 0.89
C VAL A 38 4.28 -10.05 -0.34
N ASP A 39 5.07 -9.40 -1.20
CA ASP A 39 5.68 -9.98 -2.40
C ASP A 39 6.79 -10.99 -2.09
N TRP A 40 7.40 -10.88 -0.91
CA TRP A 40 8.46 -11.81 -0.51
C TRP A 40 7.94 -13.24 -0.40
N TYR A 41 6.70 -13.44 0.03
CA TYR A 41 6.12 -14.78 0.12
C TYR A 41 6.09 -15.50 -1.23
N PRO A 42 5.37 -15.02 -2.27
CA PRO A 42 5.34 -15.73 -3.54
C PRO A 42 6.69 -15.76 -4.27
N THR A 43 7.51 -14.71 -4.12
CA THR A 43 8.85 -14.64 -4.71
C THR A 43 9.75 -15.75 -4.16
N LEU A 44 9.80 -15.93 -2.83
CA LEU A 44 10.65 -16.93 -2.21
C LEU A 44 10.16 -18.35 -2.47
N ILE A 45 8.84 -18.59 -2.44
CA ILE A 45 8.26 -19.91 -2.73
C ILE A 45 8.60 -20.35 -4.16
N LYS A 46 8.47 -19.46 -5.15
CA LYS A 46 8.84 -19.78 -6.53
C LYS A 46 10.33 -20.03 -6.70
N LEU A 47 11.18 -19.27 -6.00
CA LEU A 47 12.64 -19.45 -6.06
C LEU A 47 13.11 -20.82 -5.59
N ILE A 48 12.40 -21.42 -4.63
CA ILE A 48 12.69 -22.78 -4.14
C ILE A 48 11.94 -23.86 -4.92
N GLY A 49 11.23 -23.52 -5.99
CA GLY A 49 10.42 -24.46 -6.78
C GLY A 49 9.15 -24.96 -6.09
N GLY A 50 8.65 -24.24 -5.09
CA GLY A 50 7.43 -24.59 -4.36
C GLY A 50 6.15 -24.20 -5.10
N SER A 51 5.01 -24.72 -4.61
CA SER A 51 3.68 -24.40 -5.13
C SER A 51 3.03 -23.25 -4.36
N LEU A 52 2.29 -22.39 -5.07
CA LEU A 52 1.47 -21.32 -4.50
C LEU A 52 0.00 -21.71 -4.34
N GLU A 53 -0.35 -22.96 -4.70
CA GLU A 53 -1.71 -23.49 -4.57
C GLU A 53 -2.16 -23.44 -3.10
N GLN A 54 -3.17 -22.63 -2.84
CA GLN A 54 -3.79 -22.51 -1.53
C GLN A 54 -5.23 -22.01 -1.65
N PRO A 55 -6.07 -22.17 -0.60
CA PRO A 55 -7.48 -21.81 -0.68
C PRO A 55 -7.75 -20.31 -0.87
N LEU A 56 -6.83 -19.45 -0.43
CA LEU A 56 -6.97 -17.99 -0.47
C LEU A 56 -6.07 -17.38 -1.55
N SER A 57 -6.56 -16.33 -2.19
CA SER A 57 -5.74 -15.53 -3.10
C SER A 57 -4.62 -14.80 -2.33
N LEU A 58 -3.50 -14.58 -3.02
CA LEU A 58 -2.38 -13.80 -2.51
C LEU A 58 -2.50 -12.35 -2.98
N ASP A 59 -2.20 -11.42 -2.08
CA ASP A 59 -1.99 -10.01 -2.44
C ASP A 59 -0.58 -9.77 -3.00
N GLY A 60 0.37 -10.64 -2.64
CA GLY A 60 1.75 -10.57 -3.11
C GLY A 60 1.92 -11.10 -4.53
N MET A 61 2.90 -10.52 -5.21
CA MET A 61 3.30 -10.91 -6.56
C MET A 61 4.77 -11.29 -6.60
N ASP A 62 5.15 -12.07 -7.61
CA ASP A 62 6.54 -12.45 -7.83
C ASP A 62 7.35 -11.27 -8.38
N ILE A 63 8.23 -10.72 -7.54
CA ILE A 63 9.08 -9.57 -7.87
C ILE A 63 10.50 -10.00 -8.26
N TRP A 64 10.78 -11.29 -8.44
CA TRP A 64 12.11 -11.74 -8.84
C TRP A 64 12.61 -11.10 -10.15
N PRO A 65 11.80 -10.98 -11.21
CA PRO A 65 12.21 -10.28 -12.43
C PRO A 65 12.44 -8.77 -12.20
N VAL A 66 11.71 -8.16 -11.27
CA VAL A 66 11.88 -6.74 -10.91
C VAL A 66 13.27 -6.52 -10.30
N ILE A 67 13.66 -7.41 -9.37
CA ILE A 67 14.93 -7.31 -8.64
C ILE A 67 16.13 -7.71 -9.52
N THR A 68 15.97 -8.71 -10.40
CA THR A 68 17.10 -9.29 -11.16
C THR A 68 17.25 -8.76 -12.58
N GLN A 69 16.16 -8.32 -13.21
CA GLN A 69 16.11 -8.03 -14.65
C GLN A 69 15.62 -6.61 -14.96
N LYS A 70 15.43 -5.75 -13.94
CA LYS A 70 14.84 -4.41 -14.08
C LYS A 70 13.47 -4.44 -14.76
N ALA A 71 12.70 -5.51 -14.58
CA ALA A 71 11.33 -5.59 -15.05
C ALA A 71 10.45 -4.57 -14.32
N LYS A 72 9.33 -4.19 -14.95
CA LYS A 72 8.31 -3.36 -14.30
C LYS A 72 7.67 -4.10 -13.13
N SER A 73 7.29 -3.36 -12.10
CA SER A 73 6.49 -3.95 -11.02
C SER A 73 5.22 -4.57 -11.60
N PRO A 74 4.84 -5.78 -11.16
CA PRO A 74 3.55 -6.35 -11.53
C PRO A 74 2.37 -5.64 -10.83
N HIS A 75 2.63 -4.82 -9.81
CA HIS A 75 1.60 -4.05 -9.11
C HIS A 75 1.13 -2.86 -9.93
N THR A 76 -0.16 -2.82 -10.23
CA THR A 76 -0.86 -1.62 -10.69
C THR A 76 -1.26 -0.72 -9.53
N GLU A 77 -1.48 -1.32 -8.36
CA GLU A 77 -1.87 -0.66 -7.13
C GLU A 77 -1.36 -1.41 -5.89
N ILE A 78 -1.20 -0.69 -4.78
CA ILE A 78 -0.79 -1.22 -3.48
C ILE A 78 -1.71 -0.63 -2.43
N LEU A 79 -2.54 -1.47 -1.80
CA LEU A 79 -3.31 -1.09 -0.62
C LEU A 79 -2.36 -1.07 0.59
N ASN A 80 -2.18 0.09 1.23
CA ASN A 80 -1.39 0.17 2.46
C ASN A 80 -2.18 -0.37 3.66
N ASN A 81 -3.44 0.07 3.78
CA ASN A 81 -4.37 -0.42 4.78
C ASN A 81 -5.79 0.08 4.46
N ALA A 82 -6.82 -0.64 4.91
CA ALA A 82 -8.21 -0.18 4.94
C ALA A 82 -8.84 -0.56 6.29
N THR A 83 -9.32 0.45 7.03
CA THR A 83 -9.94 0.27 8.34
C THR A 83 -11.21 1.11 8.46
N PRO A 84 -12.07 0.88 9.48
CA PRO A 84 -13.23 1.74 9.72
C PRO A 84 -12.88 3.22 9.95
N SER A 85 -11.67 3.54 10.42
CA SER A 85 -11.18 4.91 10.61
C SER A 85 -10.42 5.47 9.41
N GLY A 86 -10.36 4.73 8.29
CA GLY A 86 -9.69 5.14 7.06
C GLY A 86 -8.48 4.28 6.72
N GLY A 87 -7.66 4.77 5.80
CA GLY A 87 -6.60 3.99 5.18
C GLY A 87 -5.90 4.73 4.05
N ALA A 88 -5.10 4.00 3.28
CA ALA A 88 -4.40 4.55 2.12
C ALA A 88 -4.20 3.50 1.03
N ILE A 89 -4.20 3.97 -0.22
CA ILE A 89 -3.89 3.17 -1.41
C ILE A 89 -2.96 3.98 -2.32
N ARG A 90 -2.00 3.29 -2.94
CA ARG A 90 -1.19 3.80 -4.03
C ARG A 90 -1.65 3.19 -5.35
N VAL A 91 -1.86 4.01 -6.38
CA VAL A 91 -2.17 3.58 -7.75
C VAL A 91 -1.20 4.27 -8.70
N GLY A 92 -0.27 3.52 -9.28
CA GLY A 92 0.85 4.08 -10.03
C GLY A 92 1.66 5.08 -9.19
N ASP A 93 1.70 6.34 -9.64
CA ASP A 93 2.42 7.43 -8.96
C ASP A 93 1.58 8.16 -7.92
N TRP A 94 0.27 7.89 -7.88
CA TRP A 94 -0.66 8.60 -7.01
C TRP A 94 -0.93 7.84 -5.72
N LYS A 95 -1.11 8.58 -4.64
CA LYS A 95 -1.50 8.03 -3.34
C LYS A 95 -2.68 8.78 -2.77
N LEU A 96 -3.66 8.02 -2.33
CA LEU A 96 -4.84 8.48 -1.61
C LEU A 96 -4.68 8.16 -0.13
N VAL A 97 -5.00 9.13 0.73
CA VAL A 97 -5.14 8.94 2.18
C VAL A 97 -6.55 9.37 2.57
N ILE A 98 -7.32 8.46 3.15
CA ILE A 98 -8.64 8.74 3.73
C ILE A 98 -8.54 8.59 5.23
N ARG A 99 -9.10 9.54 5.98
CA ARG A 99 -9.35 9.35 7.41
C ARG A 99 -10.79 9.68 7.73
N THR A 100 -11.41 8.79 8.47
CA THR A 100 -12.74 8.97 9.03
C THR A 100 -12.56 9.19 10.53
N ARG A 101 -12.85 10.40 11.00
CA ARG A 101 -12.78 10.66 12.44
C ARG A 101 -14.02 10.10 13.12
N THR A 102 -13.89 8.98 13.81
CA THR A 102 -14.89 8.55 14.81
C THR A 102 -14.72 9.41 16.06
N GLY A 103 -15.60 10.41 16.22
CA GLY A 103 -15.65 11.20 17.45
C GLY A 103 -16.53 10.54 18.50
N ASN A 104 -16.12 10.55 19.77
CA ASN A 104 -16.96 10.17 20.93
C ASN A 104 -18.13 11.16 21.21
N ARG A 105 -18.43 12.07 20.29
CA ARG A 105 -19.47 13.09 20.45
C ARG A 105 -20.21 13.28 19.13
N LYS A 106 -21.54 13.30 19.22
CA LYS A 106 -22.58 13.58 18.21
C LYS A 106 -22.30 14.83 17.35
N THR A 107 -21.22 14.83 16.59
CA THR A 107 -20.83 15.89 15.63
C THR A 107 -20.28 15.17 14.40
N ALA A 108 -20.66 15.67 13.22
CA ALA A 108 -20.51 15.02 11.93
C ALA A 108 -19.18 14.28 11.73
N GLN A 109 -19.26 13.14 11.04
CA GLN A 109 -18.10 12.44 10.46
C GLN A 109 -17.33 13.44 9.59
N ALA A 110 -16.19 13.93 10.08
CA ALA A 110 -15.27 14.68 9.25
C ALA A 110 -14.38 13.65 8.54
N GLU A 111 -14.61 13.46 7.25
CA GLU A 111 -13.73 12.70 6.38
C GLU A 111 -12.63 13.66 5.88
N SER A 112 -11.37 13.37 6.18
CA SER A 112 -10.25 14.05 5.53
C SER A 112 -9.78 13.19 4.37
N VAL A 113 -9.75 13.77 3.16
CA VAL A 113 -9.22 13.09 1.99
C VAL A 113 -8.07 13.88 1.41
N GLU A 114 -6.92 13.23 1.28
CA GLU A 114 -5.71 13.79 0.71
C GLU A 114 -5.27 12.96 -0.50
N LEU A 115 -4.83 13.64 -1.56
CA LEU A 115 -4.29 13.03 -2.77
C LEU A 115 -2.89 13.59 -3.03
N PHE A 116 -1.92 12.72 -3.29
CA PHE A 116 -0.53 13.10 -3.55
C PHE A 116 -0.01 12.41 -4.80
N ASN A 117 0.89 13.06 -5.54
CA ASN A 117 1.74 12.41 -6.53
C ASN A 117 3.10 12.15 -5.87
N LEU A 118 3.48 10.88 -5.70
CA LEU A 118 4.68 10.47 -4.97
C LEU A 118 5.97 10.60 -5.78
N VAL A 119 5.87 10.76 -7.10
CA VAL A 119 7.03 11.06 -7.95
C VAL A 119 7.44 12.52 -7.78
N ASP A 120 6.45 13.41 -7.80
CA ASP A 120 6.68 14.86 -7.69
C ASP A 120 6.79 15.33 -6.23
N ASP A 121 6.06 14.68 -5.31
CA ASP A 121 6.02 14.99 -3.88
C ASP A 121 6.12 13.73 -2.99
N PRO A 122 7.33 13.13 -2.88
CA PRO A 122 7.59 12.01 -1.97
C PRO A 122 7.51 12.41 -0.48
N SER A 123 7.21 13.66 -0.18
CA SER A 123 7.02 14.18 1.17
C SER A 123 5.56 14.43 1.53
N GLU A 124 4.60 14.15 0.65
CA GLU A 124 3.15 14.29 0.91
C GLU A 124 2.80 15.64 1.55
N LYS A 125 3.38 16.72 1.01
CA LYS A 125 3.22 18.11 1.46
C LYS A 125 2.01 18.79 0.82
N THR A 126 1.81 18.59 -0.48
CA THR A 126 0.80 19.31 -1.24
C THR A 126 -0.38 18.39 -1.52
N ASN A 127 -1.51 18.64 -0.84
CA ASN A 127 -2.75 17.93 -1.13
C ASN A 127 -3.32 18.41 -2.49
N LEU A 128 -3.45 17.49 -3.43
CA LEU A 128 -3.91 17.71 -4.79
C LEU A 128 -5.38 17.31 -5.01
N ALA A 129 -6.11 16.91 -3.95
CA ALA A 129 -7.46 16.37 -4.06
C ALA A 129 -8.45 17.31 -4.77
N GLU A 130 -8.39 18.62 -4.47
CA GLU A 130 -9.26 19.63 -5.10
C GLU A 130 -8.86 19.95 -6.54
N GLN A 131 -7.58 19.76 -6.89
CA GLN A 131 -7.03 20.10 -8.21
C GLN A 131 -7.21 18.96 -9.22
N HIS A 132 -7.32 17.72 -8.74
CA HIS A 132 -7.40 16.51 -9.58
C HIS A 132 -8.61 15.64 -9.22
N ALA A 133 -9.81 16.20 -9.37
CA ALA A 133 -11.06 15.54 -8.99
C ALA A 133 -11.27 14.17 -9.67
N GLU A 134 -10.93 14.03 -10.95
CA GLU A 134 -11.05 12.75 -11.67
C GLU A 134 -10.12 11.69 -11.08
N LYS A 135 -8.86 12.05 -10.82
CA LYS A 135 -7.87 11.15 -10.22
C LYS A 135 -8.26 10.77 -8.79
N LEU A 136 -8.80 11.73 -8.04
CA LEU A 136 -9.34 11.48 -6.70
C LEU A 136 -10.46 10.44 -6.74
N GLN A 137 -11.41 10.56 -7.67
CA GLN A 137 -12.51 9.60 -7.80
C GLN A 137 -12.02 8.21 -8.23
N GLU A 138 -11.06 8.14 -9.14
CA GLU A 138 -10.40 6.89 -9.54
C GLU A 138 -9.81 6.15 -8.33
N LEU A 139 -8.95 6.82 -7.55
CA LEU A 139 -8.30 6.19 -6.40
C LEU A 139 -9.31 5.87 -5.28
N LYS A 140 -10.34 6.72 -5.08
CA LYS A 140 -11.42 6.42 -4.13
C LYS A 140 -12.17 5.16 -4.53
N ALA A 141 -12.47 4.98 -5.82
CA ALA A 141 -13.14 3.78 -6.32
C ALA A 141 -12.28 2.52 -6.08
N ARG A 142 -10.96 2.61 -6.35
CA ARG A 142 -10.03 1.50 -6.05
C ARG A 142 -9.94 1.20 -4.56
N TYR A 143 -9.84 2.22 -3.70
CA TYR A 143 -9.84 2.04 -2.25
C TYR A 143 -11.13 1.35 -1.76
N LEU A 144 -12.29 1.83 -2.22
CA LEU A 144 -13.59 1.28 -1.81
C LEU A 144 -13.79 -0.17 -2.29
N TYR A 145 -13.27 -0.53 -3.46
CA TYR A 145 -13.26 -1.92 -3.91
C TYR A 145 -12.61 -2.86 -2.87
N TYR A 146 -11.42 -2.51 -2.37
CA TYR A 146 -10.75 -3.29 -1.33
C TYR A 146 -11.42 -3.18 0.04
N ALA A 147 -11.82 -1.97 0.45
CA ALA A 147 -12.45 -1.77 1.75
C ALA A 147 -13.75 -2.56 1.90
N ASN A 148 -14.53 -2.69 0.82
CA ASN A 148 -15.78 -3.45 0.80
C ASN A 148 -15.56 -4.97 0.77
N ALA A 149 -14.38 -5.43 0.33
CA ALA A 149 -14.00 -6.85 0.35
C ALA A 149 -13.35 -7.27 1.69
N ALA A 150 -13.07 -6.32 2.59
CA ALA A 150 -12.43 -6.60 3.87
C ALA A 150 -13.36 -7.41 4.79
N VAL A 151 -12.78 -8.40 5.47
CA VAL A 151 -13.50 -9.21 6.47
C VAL A 151 -13.42 -8.56 7.85
N PRO A 152 -14.48 -8.62 8.67
CA PRO A 152 -14.44 -8.12 10.04
C PRO A 152 -13.35 -8.81 10.88
N PRO A 153 -12.67 -8.08 11.79
CA PRO A 153 -11.69 -8.68 12.68
C PRO A 153 -12.36 -9.68 13.62
N LYS A 154 -11.72 -10.85 13.83
CA LYS A 154 -12.24 -11.91 14.71
C LYS A 154 -12.21 -11.56 16.21
N ASN A 155 -11.38 -10.59 16.61
CA ASN A 155 -11.12 -10.25 18.01
C ASN A 155 -11.59 -8.82 18.37
N LEU A 156 -12.84 -8.47 18.06
CA LEU A 156 -13.44 -7.31 18.72
C LEU A 156 -13.69 -7.72 20.18
N HIS A 157 -12.75 -7.39 21.07
CA HIS A 157 -13.08 -7.38 22.49
C HIS A 157 -14.21 -6.37 22.65
N ASP A 158 -15.40 -6.87 23.02
CA ASP A 158 -16.49 -6.03 23.48
C ASP A 158 -15.92 -5.20 24.63
N SER A 159 -15.86 -3.88 24.49
CA SER A 159 -15.27 -2.99 25.51
C SER A 159 -16.25 -2.79 26.67
N SER A 160 -16.84 -3.89 27.12
CA SER A 160 -17.93 -4.02 28.06
C SER A 160 -17.53 -4.94 29.21
N ASP A 161 -16.33 -4.73 29.78
CA ASP A 161 -15.89 -5.24 31.08
C ASP A 161 -15.28 -4.09 31.90
#